data_AF-A0A942V0F8-F1
#
_entry.id   AF-A0A942V0F8-F1
#
_cell.length_a   1.000
_cell.length_b   1.000
_cell.length_c   1.000
_cell.angle_alpha   90.00
_cell.angle_beta   90.00
_cell.angle_gamma   90.00
#
_symmetry.space_group_name_H-M   'P 1'
#
loop_
_entity.id
_entity.type
_entity.pdbx_description
1 polymer ?
#
loop_
_entity_poly.entity_id
_entity_poly.type
_entity_poly.pdbx_seq_one_letter_code
_entity_poly.pdbx_strand_id
1 'polypeptide(L)'
;MFLFVFFSLLQQPTFSYNHIGINQNYIVHPQIVSVVDGDTIKIRLKEKDTGVRLTGIDCYETSVNKHIKYQRNKGLSDEQIIEKGLMAKQELIKILQSHKNIYLEITGVDHYSRLVGIFYYKDNNGNYISINNEMMNTGYCPEYIYKRK
;
A
#
# COMPACT_ATOMS: atom_id res chain seq x y z
N MET A 1 -9.57 36.80 -46.81
CA MET A 1 -9.41 35.34 -46.95
C MET A 1 -8.92 34.82 -45.61
N PHE A 2 -9.70 33.92 -45.02
CA PHE A 2 -9.64 33.42 -43.63
C PHE A 2 -8.42 32.53 -43.37
N LEU A 3 -7.91 32.52 -42.13
CA LEU A 3 -7.95 31.33 -41.27
C LEU A 3 -7.56 31.67 -39.82
N PHE A 4 -8.54 31.71 -38.92
CA PHE A 4 -8.31 31.56 -37.48
C PHE A 4 -8.33 30.06 -37.19
N VAL A 5 -7.20 29.50 -36.74
CA VAL A 5 -7.15 28.12 -36.25
C VAL A 5 -7.63 28.12 -34.79
N PHE A 6 -8.88 27.76 -34.59
CA PHE A 6 -9.42 27.43 -33.27
C PHE A 6 -8.84 26.09 -32.84
N PHE A 7 -7.93 26.10 -31.87
CA PHE A 7 -7.47 24.89 -31.19
C PHE A 7 -8.54 24.51 -30.16
N SER A 8 -9.43 23.58 -30.52
CA SER A 8 -10.43 23.03 -29.61
C SER A 8 -9.72 22.24 -28.50
N LEU A 9 -9.78 22.74 -27.26
CA LEU A 9 -9.46 21.94 -26.07
C LEU A 9 -10.43 20.76 -26.02
N LEU A 10 -9.94 19.58 -26.38
CA LEU A 10 -10.56 18.31 -25.97
C LEU A 10 -10.43 18.24 -24.44
N GLN A 11 -11.55 18.50 -23.75
CA GLN A 11 -11.68 18.20 -22.33
C GLN A 11 -11.46 16.70 -22.16
N GLN A 12 -10.33 16.33 -21.56
CA GLN A 12 -10.09 14.95 -21.13
C GLN A 12 -11.16 14.60 -20.09
N PRO A 13 -11.75 13.39 -20.16
CA PRO A 13 -12.72 12.98 -19.15
C PRO A 13 -12.02 12.95 -17.78
N THR A 14 -12.45 13.83 -16.88
CA THR A 14 -12.05 13.78 -15.49
C THR A 14 -12.64 12.50 -14.90
N PHE A 15 -11.80 11.48 -14.77
CA PHE A 15 -12.15 10.26 -14.05
C PHE A 15 -12.34 10.63 -12.58
N SER A 16 -13.59 10.89 -12.19
CA SER A 16 -13.95 11.12 -10.80
C SER A 16 -13.76 9.81 -10.05
N TYR A 17 -12.69 9.76 -9.24
CA TYR A 17 -12.49 8.67 -8.30
C TYR A 17 -13.62 8.74 -7.27
N ASN A 18 -14.58 7.83 -7.38
CA ASN A 18 -15.66 7.71 -6.41
C ASN A 18 -15.04 7.61 -5.01
N HIS A 19 -15.39 8.56 -4.14
CA HIS A 19 -15.10 8.48 -2.71
C HIS A 19 -15.72 7.18 -2.18
N ILE A 20 -14.90 6.14 -2.04
CA ILE A 20 -15.24 4.99 -1.22
C ILE A 20 -15.50 5.56 0.17
N GLY A 21 -16.75 5.52 0.62
CA GLY A 21 -17.18 6.07 1.88
C GLY A 21 -16.43 5.37 3.01
N ILE A 22 -15.38 6.02 3.50
CA ILE A 22 -14.60 5.56 4.64
C ILE A 22 -15.56 5.52 5.85
N ASN A 23 -15.78 4.33 6.41
CA ASN A 23 -16.55 4.19 7.64
C ASN A 23 -15.69 4.71 8.80
N GLN A 24 -15.89 5.98 9.16
CA GLN A 24 -15.08 6.68 10.17
C GLN A 24 -15.08 6.00 11.55
N ASN A 25 -15.99 5.06 11.82
CA ASN A 25 -16.12 4.40 13.13
C ASN A 25 -15.00 3.39 13.44
N TYR A 26 -14.10 3.08 12.49
CA TYR A 26 -13.02 2.09 12.70
C TYR A 26 -11.61 2.59 12.36
N ILE A 27 -11.42 3.91 12.24
CA ILE A 27 -10.09 4.50 12.04
C ILE A 27 -9.42 4.75 13.39
N VAL A 28 -8.22 4.21 13.56
CA VAL A 28 -7.36 4.43 14.73
C VAL A 28 -6.10 5.19 14.34
N HIS A 29 -5.47 5.83 15.34
CA HIS A 29 -4.11 6.37 15.22
C HIS A 29 -3.12 5.34 15.78
N PRO A 30 -2.43 4.57 14.92
CA PRO A 30 -1.50 3.55 15.38
C PRO A 30 -0.19 4.18 15.86
N GLN A 31 0.36 3.65 16.95
CA GLN A 31 1.77 3.86 17.27
C GLN A 31 2.60 2.90 16.41
N ILE A 32 3.26 3.43 15.39
CA ILE A 32 4.17 2.67 14.52
C ILE A 32 5.45 2.31 15.28
N VAL A 33 5.83 1.03 15.25
CA VAL A 33 7.04 0.51 15.89
C VAL A 33 8.14 0.27 14.86
N SER A 34 7.81 -0.43 13.76
CA SER A 34 8.77 -0.69 12.68
C SER A 34 8.07 -1.13 11.40
N VAL A 35 8.78 -1.04 10.27
CA VAL A 35 8.40 -1.64 8.99
C VAL A 35 9.11 -2.98 8.86
N VAL A 36 8.35 -4.07 8.70
CA VAL A 36 8.89 -5.43 8.56
C VAL A 36 9.40 -5.63 7.14
N ASP A 37 8.54 -5.42 6.15
CA ASP A 37 8.76 -5.53 4.71
C ASP A 37 7.88 -4.49 3.97
N GLY A 38 7.74 -4.61 2.65
CA GLY A 38 6.97 -3.65 1.84
C GLY A 38 5.46 -3.65 2.09
N ASP A 39 4.88 -4.67 2.72
CA ASP A 39 3.43 -4.76 2.98
C ASP A 39 3.06 -5.01 4.44
N THR A 40 4.02 -5.03 5.36
CA THR A 40 3.76 -5.33 6.77
C THR A 40 4.38 -4.30 7.71
N ILE A 41 3.53 -3.66 8.51
CA ILE A 41 3.91 -2.67 9.52
C ILE A 41 3.64 -3.22 10.92
N LYS A 42 4.60 -3.11 11.84
CA LYS A 42 4.39 -3.40 13.26
C LYS A 42 3.86 -2.16 13.97
N ILE A 43 2.74 -2.33 14.67
CA ILE A 43 2.15 -1.32 15.54
C ILE A 43 2.15 -1.79 16.99
N ARG A 44 2.14 -0.86 17.94
CA ARG A 44 1.97 -1.16 19.36
C ARG A 44 0.48 -1.24 19.69
N LEU A 45 0.02 -2.41 20.13
CA LEU A 45 -1.32 -2.61 20.69
C LEU A 45 -1.19 -3.06 22.14
N LYS A 46 -1.62 -2.21 23.08
CA LYS A 46 -1.40 -2.43 24.51
C LYS A 46 0.09 -2.72 24.78
N GLU A 47 0.41 -3.90 25.29
CA GLU A 47 1.78 -4.33 25.63
C GLU A 47 2.45 -5.21 24.55
N LYS A 48 1.84 -5.35 23.36
CA LYS A 48 2.34 -6.23 22.30
C LYS A 48 2.54 -5.51 20.98
N ASP A 49 3.67 -5.80 20.33
CA ASP A 49 3.90 -5.44 18.93
C ASP A 49 3.13 -6.40 18.01
N THR A 50 2.22 -5.84 17.21
CA THR A 50 1.35 -6.59 16.30
C THR A 50 1.62 -6.18 14.87
N GLY A 51 1.83 -7.16 14.00
CA GLY A 51 1.96 -6.93 12.56
C GLY A 51 0.62 -6.68 11.91
N VAL A 52 0.54 -5.63 11.12
CA VAL A 52 -0.59 -5.27 10.26
C VAL A 52 -0.13 -5.38 8.82
N ARG A 53 -0.79 -6.25 8.06
CA ARG A 53 -0.56 -6.42 6.64
C ARG A 53 -1.45 -5.45 5.85
N LEU A 54 -0.86 -4.83 4.83
CA LEU A 54 -1.56 -3.93 3.93
C LEU A 54 -2.54 -4.76 3.09
N THR A 55 -3.82 -4.42 3.21
CA THR A 55 -4.92 -5.01 2.44
C THR A 55 -4.65 -4.88 0.94
N GLY A 56 -4.87 -5.96 0.19
CA GLY A 56 -4.94 -5.94 -1.27
C GLY A 56 -3.60 -6.01 -2.00
N ILE A 57 -2.47 -6.06 -1.29
CA ILE A 57 -1.13 -6.11 -1.92
C ILE A 57 -0.28 -7.28 -1.39
N ASP A 58 0.69 -7.70 -2.20
CA ASP A 58 1.69 -8.72 -1.87
C ASP A 58 3.06 -8.25 -2.34
N CYS A 59 3.80 -7.52 -1.49
CA CYS A 59 5.10 -6.99 -1.89
C CYS A 59 6.15 -8.10 -2.04
N TYR A 60 7.19 -7.83 -2.85
CA TYR A 60 8.31 -8.77 -3.00
C TYR A 60 9.02 -9.01 -1.66
N GLU A 61 9.50 -10.24 -1.48
CA GLU A 61 10.13 -10.68 -0.23
C GLU A 61 11.49 -10.02 -0.01
N THR A 62 11.80 -9.61 1.23
CA THR A 62 13.09 -8.98 1.58
C THR A 62 14.21 -9.98 1.88
N SER A 63 13.90 -11.29 1.90
CA SER A 63 14.86 -12.35 2.19
C SER A 63 14.40 -13.69 1.60
N VAL A 64 15.31 -14.65 1.47
CA VAL A 64 14.98 -15.99 0.98
C VAL A 64 14.08 -16.71 1.98
N ASN A 65 12.86 -17.04 1.54
CA ASN A 65 11.89 -17.79 2.34
C ASN A 65 11.01 -18.69 1.46
N LYS A 66 9.99 -19.34 2.04
CA LYS A 66 9.11 -20.25 1.29
C LYS A 66 8.24 -19.52 0.25
N HIS A 67 7.93 -18.25 0.46
CA HIS A 67 7.07 -17.45 -0.42
C HIS A 67 7.79 -17.01 -1.70
N ILE A 68 9.12 -16.86 -1.66
CA ILE A 68 9.95 -16.51 -2.83
C ILE A 68 9.70 -17.47 -4.01
N LYS A 69 9.38 -18.74 -3.73
CA LYS A 69 9.07 -19.75 -4.76
C LYS A 69 7.89 -19.34 -5.64
N TYR A 70 6.87 -18.69 -5.09
CA TYR A 70 5.72 -18.20 -5.87
C TYR A 70 6.08 -16.99 -6.73
N GLN A 71 6.99 -16.15 -6.25
CA GLN A 71 7.44 -14.95 -6.95
C GLN A 71 8.40 -15.29 -8.11
N ARG A 72 9.21 -16.35 -7.98
CA ARG A 72 10.03 -16.90 -9.09
C ARG A 72 9.21 -17.30 -10.32
N ASN A 73 7.98 -17.77 -10.13
CA ASN A 73 7.09 -18.14 -11.24
C ASN A 73 6.73 -16.95 -12.15
N LYS A 74 7.07 -15.71 -11.73
CA LYS A 74 6.96 -14.49 -12.54
C LYS A 74 8.22 -14.20 -13.37
N GLY A 75 9.18 -15.14 -13.44
CA GLY A 75 10.41 -15.01 -14.21
C GLY A 75 11.52 -14.20 -13.53
N LEU A 76 11.42 -13.96 -12.22
CA LEU A 76 12.40 -13.20 -11.44
C LEU A 76 13.40 -14.13 -10.74
N SER A 77 14.66 -13.70 -10.67
CA SER A 77 15.66 -14.33 -9.80
C SER A 77 15.41 -13.98 -8.33
N ASP A 78 15.99 -14.76 -7.41
CA ASP A 78 15.94 -14.45 -5.97
C ASP A 78 16.51 -13.08 -5.65
N GLU A 79 17.60 -12.70 -6.31
CA GLU A 79 18.27 -11.41 -6.12
C GLU A 79 17.36 -10.26 -6.56
N GLN A 80 16.70 -10.37 -7.72
CA GLN A 80 15.75 -9.37 -8.18
C GLN A 80 14.53 -9.24 -7.26
N ILE A 81 14.06 -10.37 -6.71
CA ILE A 81 12.95 -10.37 -5.75
C ILE A 81 13.37 -9.63 -4.48
N ILE A 82 14.53 -9.97 -3.92
CA ILE A 82 15.05 -9.35 -2.70
C ILE A 82 15.30 -7.86 -2.91
N GLU A 83 15.91 -7.47 -4.03
CA GLU A 83 16.15 -6.07 -4.38
C GLU A 83 14.83 -5.28 -4.42
N LYS A 84 13.83 -5.80 -5.15
CA LYS A 84 12.50 -5.17 -5.22
C LYS A 84 11.81 -5.11 -3.86
N GLY A 85 11.94 -6.14 -3.03
CA GLY A 85 11.37 -6.17 -1.68
C GLY A 85 12.02 -5.12 -0.76
N LEU A 86 13.33 -4.95 -0.85
CA LEU A 86 14.06 -3.91 -0.12
C LEU A 86 13.67 -2.51 -0.59
N MET A 87 13.50 -2.31 -1.90
CA MET A 87 12.98 -1.05 -2.45
C MET A 87 11.56 -0.75 -1.93
N ALA A 88 10.66 -1.73 -1.96
CA ALA A 88 9.30 -1.58 -1.39
C ALA A 88 9.34 -1.16 0.08
N LYS A 89 10.17 -1.83 0.89
CA LYS A 89 10.35 -1.49 2.30
C LYS A 89 10.85 -0.06 2.49
N GLN A 90 11.81 0.38 1.68
CA GLN A 90 12.34 1.74 1.74
C GLN A 90 11.28 2.78 1.38
N GLU A 91 10.48 2.54 0.34
CA GLU A 91 9.38 3.44 -0.03
C GLU A 91 8.34 3.54 1.09
N LEU A 92 7.95 2.43 1.71
CA LEU A 92 7.02 2.46 2.83
C LEU A 92 7.58 3.24 4.02
N ILE A 93 8.86 3.08 4.33
CA ILE A 93 9.54 3.85 5.39
C ILE A 93 9.50 5.35 5.06
N LYS A 94 9.81 5.74 3.81
CA LYS A 94 9.79 7.14 3.38
C LYS A 94 8.40 7.74 3.57
N ILE A 95 7.35 7.08 3.08
CA ILE A 95 5.96 7.55 3.22
C ILE A 95 5.63 7.76 4.71
N LEU A 96 5.92 6.78 5.57
CA LEU A 96 5.63 6.88 7.00
C LEU A 96 6.43 7.99 7.70
N GLN A 97 7.64 8.29 7.25
CA GLN A 97 8.47 9.39 7.78
C GLN A 97 8.04 10.76 7.26
N SER A 98 7.52 10.84 6.04
CA SER A 98 7.05 12.08 5.42
C SER A 98 5.73 12.59 6.00
N HIS A 99 4.99 11.75 6.72
CA HIS A 99 3.67 12.10 7.24
C HIS A 99 3.60 11.95 8.76
N LYS A 100 3.34 13.08 9.44
CA LYS A 100 3.24 13.15 10.90
C LYS A 100 2.10 12.30 11.47
N ASN A 101 0.96 12.28 10.77
CA ASN A 101 -0.25 11.60 11.22
C ASN A 101 -0.56 10.44 10.29
N ILE A 102 -0.44 9.23 10.83
CA ILE A 102 -0.86 8.00 10.17
C ILE A 102 -2.17 7.53 10.80
N TYR A 103 -3.03 6.98 9.96
CA TYR A 103 -4.33 6.44 10.31
C TYR A 103 -4.40 4.99 9.83
N LEU A 104 -5.11 4.16 10.57
CA LEU A 104 -5.30 2.74 10.24
C LEU A 104 -6.78 2.38 10.32
N GLU A 105 -7.33 1.86 9.24
CA GLU A 105 -8.59 1.13 9.22
C GLU A 105 -8.29 -0.37 9.26
N ILE A 106 -8.78 -1.07 10.28
CA ILE A 106 -8.64 -2.53 10.37
C ILE A 106 -9.77 -3.17 9.57
N THR A 107 -9.41 -3.93 8.53
CA THR A 107 -10.37 -4.57 7.60
C THR A 107 -10.58 -6.04 7.92
N GLY A 108 -9.69 -6.66 8.70
CA GLY A 108 -9.87 -8.04 9.14
C GLY A 108 -8.64 -8.64 9.81
N VAL A 109 -8.64 -9.97 9.87
CA VAL A 109 -7.55 -10.80 10.39
C VAL A 109 -7.30 -11.91 9.37
N ASP A 110 -6.05 -12.14 8.98
CA ASP A 110 -5.70 -13.21 8.05
C ASP A 110 -5.60 -14.58 8.76
N HIS A 111 -5.40 -15.65 7.98
CA HIS A 111 -5.30 -17.01 8.51
C HIS A 111 -4.05 -17.28 9.34
N TYR A 112 -3.09 -16.35 9.37
CA TYR A 112 -1.91 -16.37 10.24
C TYR A 112 -2.10 -15.52 11.50
N SER A 113 -3.33 -15.09 11.79
CA SER A 113 -3.67 -14.22 12.91
C SER A 113 -2.98 -12.86 12.88
N ARG A 114 -2.60 -12.38 11.67
CA ARG A 114 -2.10 -11.02 11.47
C ARG A 114 -3.29 -10.10 11.23
N LEU A 115 -3.21 -8.87 11.73
CA LEU A 115 -4.20 -7.86 11.36
C LEU A 115 -4.03 -7.53 9.88
N VAL A 116 -5.14 -7.24 9.22
CA VAL A 116 -5.17 -6.75 7.83
C VAL A 116 -5.86 -5.39 7.87
N GLY A 117 -5.28 -4.41 7.18
CA GLY A 117 -5.81 -3.05 7.24
C GLY A 117 -5.37 -2.15 6.10
N ILE A 118 -5.94 -0.95 6.08
CA ILE A 118 -5.60 0.11 5.14
C ILE A 118 -5.00 1.25 5.94
N PHE A 119 -3.79 1.64 5.57
CA PHE A 119 -3.12 2.78 6.17
C PHE A 119 -3.36 4.03 5.34
N TYR A 120 -3.51 5.16 6.02
CA TYR A 120 -3.71 6.46 5.39
C TYR A 120 -2.86 7.55 6.03
N TYR A 121 -2.60 8.59 5.25
CA TYR A 121 -2.28 9.92 5.77
C TYR A 121 -3.31 10.92 5.25
N LYS A 122 -3.25 12.17 5.72
CA LYS A 122 -4.05 13.27 5.16
C LYS A 122 -3.21 14.16 4.27
N ASP A 123 -3.69 14.45 3.06
CA ASP A 123 -3.09 15.48 2.20
C ASP A 123 -3.29 16.89 2.78
N ASN A 124 -2.76 17.90 2.09
CA ASN A 124 -2.88 19.31 2.50
C ASN A 124 -4.33 19.82 2.52
N ASN A 125 -5.25 19.14 1.83
CA ASN A 125 -6.67 19.47 1.79
C ASN A 125 -7.47 18.70 2.86
N GLY A 126 -6.82 17.84 3.64
CA GLY A 126 -7.44 17.01 4.67
C GLY A 126 -8.06 15.70 4.16
N ASN A 127 -7.84 15.35 2.89
CA ASN A 127 -8.33 14.10 2.29
C ASN A 127 -7.48 12.92 2.74
N TYR A 128 -8.13 11.78 2.99
CA TYR A 128 -7.43 10.53 3.28
C TYR A 128 -6.81 9.96 2.01
N ILE A 129 -5.49 9.79 2.02
CA ILE A 129 -4.74 9.15 0.94
C ILE A 129 -4.29 7.77 1.41
N SER A 130 -4.59 6.73 0.61
CA SER A 130 -4.27 5.35 0.96
C SER A 130 -2.81 5.02 0.65
N ILE A 131 -2.06 4.67 1.69
CA ILE A 131 -0.67 4.21 1.59
C ILE A 131 -0.63 2.87 0.84
N ASN A 132 -1.64 2.01 1.01
CA ASN A 132 -1.72 0.74 0.29
C ASN A 132 -1.76 0.96 -1.23
N ASN A 133 -2.54 1.95 -1.70
CA ASN A 133 -2.63 2.28 -3.13
C ASN A 133 -1.32 2.88 -3.64
N GLU A 134 -0.66 3.73 -2.85
CA GLU A 134 0.66 4.26 -3.23
C GLU A 134 1.70 3.14 -3.36
N MET A 135 1.74 2.21 -2.39
CA MET A 135 2.60 1.05 -2.43
C MET A 135 2.34 0.19 -3.67
N MET A 136 1.07 -0.03 -4.04
CA MET A 136 0.70 -0.74 -5.27
C MET A 136 1.24 -0.05 -6.53
N ASN A 137 1.20 1.29 -6.57
CA ASN A 137 1.67 2.09 -7.70
C ASN A 137 3.21 2.15 -7.84
N THR A 138 3.98 1.73 -6.84
CA THR A 138 5.45 1.66 -6.94
C THR A 138 5.95 0.62 -7.93
N GLY A 139 5.12 -0.38 -8.27
CA GLY A 139 5.53 -1.53 -9.08
C GLY A 139 6.32 -2.61 -8.31
N TYR A 140 6.57 -2.42 -7.01
CA TYR A 140 7.18 -3.42 -6.14
C TYR A 140 6.15 -4.27 -5.37
N CYS A 141 4.88 -3.89 -5.43
CA CYS A 141 3.80 -4.51 -4.68
C CYS A 141 2.65 -4.89 -5.63
N PRO A 142 2.70 -6.09 -6.24
CA PRO A 142 1.59 -6.57 -7.05
C PRO A 142 0.30 -6.73 -6.22
N GLU A 143 -0.83 -6.64 -6.92
CA GLU A 143 -2.15 -6.91 -6.34
C GLU A 143 -2.20 -8.33 -5.76
N TYR A 144 -2.77 -8.45 -4.56
CA TYR A 144 -2.98 -9.73 -3.92
C TYR A 144 -4.14 -10.49 -4.58
N ILE A 145 -3.80 -11.54 -5.32
CA ILE A 145 -4.79 -12.42 -5.94
C ILE A 145 -5.13 -13.55 -4.97
N TYR A 146 -6.30 -13.48 -4.32
CA TYR A 146 -6.81 -14.59 -3.54
C TYR A 146 -7.16 -15.78 -4.44
N LYS A 147 -6.35 -16.83 -4.38
CA LYS A 147 -6.68 -18.11 -5.04
C LYS A 147 -7.46 -18.96 -4.06
N ARG A 148 -8.78 -19.08 -4.27
CA ARG A 148 -9.61 -20.05 -3.57
C ARG A 148 -9.09 -21.44 -3.91
N LYS A 149 -8.69 -22.21 -2.90
CA LYS A 149 -8.32 -23.62 -3.05
C LYS A 149 -9.57 -24.47 -3.26
#